data_AF-A0A7K3IYN9-F1
#
_entry.id   AF-A0A7K3IYN9-F1
#
_cell.length_a   1.000
_cell.length_b   1.000
_cell.length_c   1.000
_cell.angle_alpha   90.00
_cell.angle_beta   90.00
_cell.angle_gamma   90.00
#
_symmetry.space_group_name_H-M   'P 1'
#
loop_
_entity.id
_entity.type
_entity.pdbx_description
1 polymer ?
#
loop_
_entity_poly.entity_id
_entity_poly.type
_entity_poly.pdbx_seq_one_letter_code
_entity_poly.pdbx_strand_id
1 'polypeptide(L)'
;GFAFRGCIWYQGESNRNEYEQYQKLMPGLVEDWRSLWGIGEFPFYYVQIAPYDYSSQGGSNSAYLREAQLKASTAIPNIGMACIMDTGEKDCIHPSNKKAAGDRLALLALARTYGKKGFACEGPVFKEMTIDGNMARLTFDNASNGLTSFGKDLSCFEIAGANRRFFPAHAILTNSGVTVFSPSVATPVAVRYAFKDFIVGDLFSTEGLPVSSFRTDTWEEIR
;
A
#
# COMPACT_ATOMS: atom_id res chain seq x y z
N GLY A 1 -8.85 24.88 26.65
CA GLY A 1 -8.38 24.39 25.34
C GLY A 1 -9.29 23.29 24.85
N PHE A 2 -9.30 23.02 23.55
CA PHE A 2 -10.04 21.88 22.98
C PHE A 2 -9.21 20.60 23.09
N ALA A 3 -9.82 19.53 23.58
CA ALA A 3 -9.18 18.21 23.61
C ALA A 3 -9.29 17.54 22.23
N PHE A 4 -8.27 16.75 21.87
CA PHE A 4 -8.28 15.91 20.67
C PHE A 4 -7.90 14.47 21.04
N ARG A 5 -8.26 13.51 20.18
CA ARG A 5 -7.96 12.09 20.41
C ARG A 5 -6.86 11.54 19.51
N GLY A 6 -6.56 12.22 18.41
CA GLY A 6 -5.51 11.85 17.48
C GLY A 6 -5.45 12.78 16.28
N CYS A 7 -4.55 12.50 15.36
CA CYS A 7 -4.33 13.27 14.15
C CYS A 7 -4.65 12.45 12.90
N ILE A 8 -5.19 13.13 11.89
CA ILE A 8 -5.33 12.59 10.53
C ILE A 8 -4.44 13.40 9.60
N TRP A 9 -3.71 12.71 8.73
CA TRP A 9 -2.78 13.32 7.79
C TRP A 9 -2.94 12.75 6.38
N TYR A 10 -2.92 13.58 5.35
CA TYR A 10 -2.88 13.12 3.97
C TYR A 10 -1.96 14.04 3.19
N GLN A 11 -0.73 13.54 2.99
CA GLN A 11 0.29 14.20 2.21
C GLN A 11 1.27 13.15 1.68
N GLY A 12 1.86 13.44 0.54
CA GLY A 12 3.05 12.75 0.04
C GLY A 12 3.36 13.11 -1.40
N GLU A 13 2.37 13.59 -2.15
CA GLU A 13 2.45 13.87 -3.58
C GLU A 13 3.68 14.72 -3.94
N SER A 14 3.93 15.79 -3.18
CA SER A 14 5.11 16.65 -3.37
C SER A 14 6.43 16.07 -2.87
N ASN A 15 6.42 14.93 -2.17
CA ASN A 15 7.59 14.22 -1.66
C ASN A 15 7.89 12.90 -2.41
N ARG A 16 7.25 12.65 -3.55
CA ARG A 16 7.40 11.39 -4.27
C ARG A 16 8.84 11.09 -4.71
N ASN A 17 9.66 12.12 -4.90
CA ASN A 17 11.07 11.97 -5.29
C ASN A 17 11.99 11.73 -4.07
N GLU A 18 11.50 11.93 -2.85
CA GLU A 18 12.22 11.79 -1.59
C GLU A 18 11.73 10.58 -0.79
N TYR A 19 11.32 9.50 -1.49
CA TYR A 19 10.74 8.31 -0.87
C TYR A 19 11.69 7.62 0.14
N GLU A 20 13.01 7.73 -0.04
CA GLU A 20 13.99 7.19 0.90
C GLU A 20 13.98 7.98 2.22
N GLN A 21 13.94 9.30 2.12
CA GLN A 21 13.88 10.19 3.27
C GLN A 21 12.52 10.10 3.96
N TYR A 22 11.44 9.87 3.21
CA TYR A 22 10.07 9.79 3.73
C TYR A 22 9.91 8.72 4.83
N GLN A 23 10.65 7.61 4.74
CA GLN A 23 10.68 6.57 5.77
C GLN A 23 11.15 7.08 7.14
N LYS A 24 11.92 8.17 7.18
CA LYS A 24 12.36 8.86 8.41
C LYS A 24 11.51 10.09 8.72
N LEU A 25 11.14 10.85 7.70
CA LEU A 25 10.38 12.09 7.85
C LEU A 25 9.00 11.82 8.48
N MET A 26 8.31 10.76 8.06
CA MET A 26 6.96 10.48 8.56
C MET A 26 6.95 10.09 10.04
N PRO A 27 7.75 9.10 10.52
CA PRO A 27 7.87 8.85 11.96
C PRO A 27 8.38 10.07 12.75
N GLY A 28 9.37 10.79 12.22
CA GLY A 28 9.93 11.98 12.86
C GLY A 28 8.91 13.10 13.06
N LEU A 29 8.01 13.34 12.08
CA LEU A 29 6.90 14.27 12.22
C LEU A 29 6.00 13.90 13.41
N VAL A 30 5.63 12.62 13.52
CA VAL A 30 4.73 12.14 14.57
C VAL A 30 5.40 12.23 15.94
N GLU A 31 6.66 11.86 16.05
CA GLU A 31 7.44 11.94 17.29
C GLU A 31 7.63 13.39 17.75
N ASP A 32 7.96 14.31 16.83
CA ASP A 32 8.10 15.74 17.10
C ASP A 32 6.78 16.32 17.63
N TRP A 33 5.66 16.04 16.97
CA TRP A 33 4.35 16.50 17.43
C TRP A 33 4.00 15.90 18.81
N ARG A 34 4.26 14.62 19.05
CA ARG A 34 4.05 14.00 20.36
C ARG A 34 4.89 14.67 21.45
N SER A 35 6.13 15.04 21.14
CA SER A 35 7.03 15.76 22.05
C SER A 35 6.48 17.15 22.38
N LEU A 36 6.09 17.93 21.37
CA LEU A 36 5.57 19.29 21.53
C LEU A 36 4.27 19.34 22.33
N TRP A 37 3.36 18.38 22.09
CA TRP A 37 2.08 18.31 22.80
C TRP A 37 2.21 17.74 24.21
N GLY A 38 3.18 16.85 24.47
CA GLY A 38 3.46 16.32 25.80
C GLY A 38 2.34 15.45 26.41
N ILE A 39 1.44 14.91 25.59
CA ILE A 39 0.30 14.08 26.05
C ILE A 39 0.47 12.58 25.74
N GLY A 40 1.69 12.16 25.41
CA GLY A 40 2.05 10.78 25.10
C GLY A 40 1.77 10.38 23.66
N GLU A 41 1.64 9.06 23.44
CA GLU A 41 1.59 8.44 22.10
C GLU A 41 0.19 8.51 21.47
N PHE A 42 -0.32 9.71 21.23
CA PHE A 42 -1.64 9.86 20.61
C PHE A 42 -1.68 9.19 19.21
N PRO A 43 -2.82 8.58 18.84
CA PRO A 43 -3.03 7.99 17.52
C PRO A 43 -2.73 8.95 16.37
N PHE A 44 -1.99 8.47 15.38
CA PHE A 44 -1.69 9.20 14.15
C PHE A 44 -2.04 8.32 12.95
N TYR A 45 -3.11 8.68 12.23
CA TYR A 45 -3.55 7.94 11.06
C TYR A 45 -3.37 8.77 9.82
N TYR A 46 -2.93 8.15 8.72
CA TYR A 46 -2.70 8.88 7.49
C TYR A 46 -3.14 8.10 6.27
N VAL A 47 -3.20 8.77 5.13
CA VAL A 47 -3.65 8.19 3.86
C VAL A 47 -2.44 7.95 2.97
N GLN A 48 -2.35 6.75 2.38
CA GLN A 48 -1.39 6.47 1.31
C GLN A 48 -1.73 7.34 0.10
N ILE A 49 -0.76 7.90 -0.61
CA ILE A 49 -1.08 8.69 -1.81
C ILE A 49 -1.79 7.84 -2.85
N ALA A 50 -2.76 8.45 -3.54
CA ALA A 50 -3.50 7.78 -4.59
C ALA A 50 -2.63 7.55 -5.83
N PRO A 51 -2.93 6.52 -6.63
CA PRO A 51 -2.37 6.40 -7.98
C PRO A 51 -2.75 7.62 -8.84
N TYR A 52 -1.77 8.20 -9.50
CA TYR A 52 -1.92 9.36 -10.39
C TYR A 52 -0.80 9.34 -11.44
N ASP A 53 -1.08 9.81 -12.65
CA ASP A 53 -0.11 9.78 -13.75
C ASP A 53 0.87 10.97 -13.64
N TYR A 54 2.06 10.71 -13.12
CA TYR A 54 3.14 11.69 -13.00
C TYR A 54 4.01 11.81 -14.26
N SER A 55 3.66 11.14 -15.37
CA SER A 55 4.51 11.09 -16.58
C SER A 55 4.86 12.47 -17.13
N SER A 56 3.97 13.45 -17.04
CA SER A 56 4.22 14.83 -17.50
C SER A 56 5.19 15.61 -16.60
N GLN A 57 5.43 15.14 -15.38
CA GLN A 57 6.27 15.79 -14.38
C GLN A 57 7.66 15.15 -14.27
N GLY A 58 7.86 13.97 -14.86
CA GLY A 58 9.10 13.19 -14.76
C GLY A 58 9.41 12.74 -13.33
N GLY A 59 10.67 12.38 -13.04
CA GLY A 59 11.09 11.98 -11.69
C GLY A 59 10.75 10.54 -11.33
N SER A 60 10.72 10.25 -10.02
CA SER A 60 10.53 8.89 -9.52
C SER A 60 9.08 8.41 -9.59
N ASN A 61 8.91 7.12 -9.87
CA ASN A 61 7.64 6.41 -9.80
C ASN A 61 7.09 6.49 -8.36
N SER A 62 5.89 7.05 -8.23
CA SER A 62 5.20 7.25 -6.96
C SER A 62 4.91 5.96 -6.18
N ALA A 63 5.00 4.78 -6.81
CA ALA A 63 4.94 3.50 -6.10
C ALA A 63 6.05 3.35 -5.04
N TYR A 64 7.23 3.95 -5.25
CA TYR A 64 8.30 3.95 -4.24
C TYR A 64 7.91 4.74 -2.99
N LEU A 65 7.24 5.89 -3.17
CA LEU A 65 6.69 6.64 -2.04
C LEU A 65 5.56 5.88 -1.34
N ARG A 66 4.68 5.22 -2.10
CA ARG A 66 3.63 4.37 -1.50
C ARG A 66 4.21 3.22 -0.69
N GLU A 67 5.31 2.62 -1.14
CA GLU A 67 6.08 1.65 -0.35
C GLU A 67 6.67 2.28 0.93
N ALA A 68 7.24 3.48 0.83
CA ALA A 68 7.77 4.21 1.99
C ALA A 68 6.68 4.54 3.02
N GLN A 69 5.49 4.94 2.54
CA GLN A 69 4.30 5.12 3.36
C GLN A 69 3.91 3.79 4.03
N LEU A 70 3.77 2.69 3.28
CA LEU A 70 3.46 1.40 3.88
C LEU A 70 4.46 0.99 4.98
N LYS A 71 5.76 1.19 4.77
CA LYS A 71 6.80 0.93 5.79
C LYS A 71 6.64 1.83 7.03
N ALA A 72 6.30 3.10 6.84
CA ALA A 72 6.09 4.04 7.94
C ALA A 72 4.86 3.67 8.81
N SER A 73 3.87 2.93 8.29
CA SER A 73 2.62 2.62 9.00
C SER A 73 2.80 1.70 10.21
N THR A 74 3.97 1.09 10.38
CA THR A 74 4.33 0.22 11.51
C THR A 74 5.64 0.62 12.18
N ALA A 75 6.25 1.74 11.77
CA ALA A 75 7.58 2.14 12.23
C ALA A 75 7.63 2.58 13.70
N ILE A 76 6.52 3.07 14.25
CA ILE A 76 6.39 3.53 15.64
C ILE A 76 5.04 3.10 16.25
N PRO A 77 4.82 3.19 17.57
CA PRO A 77 3.51 2.88 18.17
C PRO A 77 2.41 3.85 17.73
N ASN A 78 1.17 3.35 17.71
CA ASN A 78 -0.07 4.11 17.44
C ASN A 78 -0.07 4.92 16.12
N ILE A 79 0.71 4.49 15.11
CA ILE A 79 0.59 4.96 13.73
C ILE A 79 -0.18 3.94 12.87
N GLY A 80 -0.87 4.40 11.83
CA GLY A 80 -1.55 3.52 10.88
C GLY A 80 -1.88 4.23 9.56
N MET A 81 -2.08 3.46 8.49
CA MET A 81 -2.26 3.96 7.14
C MET A 81 -3.56 3.45 6.51
N ALA A 82 -4.36 4.35 5.97
CA ALA A 82 -5.48 4.05 5.09
C ALA A 82 -4.97 3.92 3.65
N CYS A 83 -5.00 2.70 3.11
CA CYS A 83 -4.71 2.44 1.70
C CYS A 83 -5.84 2.91 0.80
N ILE A 84 -5.52 3.58 -0.31
CA ILE A 84 -6.49 4.08 -1.31
C ILE A 84 -6.07 3.79 -2.76
N MET A 85 -5.41 2.65 -2.97
CA MET A 85 -4.97 2.20 -4.30
C MET A 85 -6.11 2.00 -5.32
N ASP A 86 -7.35 1.90 -4.86
CA ASP A 86 -8.55 1.71 -5.67
C ASP A 86 -9.29 3.00 -6.03
N THR A 87 -8.84 4.16 -5.52
CA THR A 87 -9.54 5.45 -5.73
C THR A 87 -8.70 6.51 -6.43
N GLY A 88 -7.63 6.11 -7.13
CA GLY A 88 -6.83 7.02 -7.95
C GLY A 88 -7.56 7.47 -9.22
N GLU A 89 -7.21 8.65 -9.70
CA GLU A 89 -7.69 9.20 -10.98
C GLU A 89 -6.48 9.55 -11.85
N LYS A 90 -6.49 9.11 -13.11
CA LYS A 90 -5.32 9.24 -13.99
C LYS A 90 -4.93 10.71 -14.19
N ASP A 91 -5.92 11.53 -14.49
CA ASP A 91 -5.74 12.91 -14.94
C ASP A 91 -6.03 13.93 -13.83
N CYS A 92 -6.33 13.48 -12.61
CA CYS A 92 -6.63 14.34 -11.46
C CYS A 92 -5.88 13.88 -10.22
N ILE A 93 -4.86 14.64 -9.82
CA ILE A 93 -4.07 14.38 -8.61
C ILE A 93 -4.91 14.51 -7.31
N HIS A 94 -6.09 15.13 -7.40
CA HIS A 94 -7.02 15.31 -6.30
C HIS A 94 -8.25 14.40 -6.49
N PRO A 95 -8.14 13.08 -6.20
CA PRO A 95 -9.22 12.14 -6.46
C PRO A 95 -10.50 12.55 -5.73
N SER A 96 -11.62 12.49 -6.45
CA SER A 96 -12.93 12.98 -6.00
C SER A 96 -13.54 12.13 -4.88
N ASN A 97 -13.22 10.84 -4.83
CA ASN A 97 -13.71 9.92 -3.80
C ASN A 97 -12.97 10.08 -2.45
N LYS A 98 -13.12 11.26 -1.83
CA LYS A 98 -12.57 11.54 -0.49
C LYS A 98 -13.26 10.74 0.61
N LYS A 99 -14.49 10.27 0.37
CA LYS A 99 -15.25 9.46 1.33
C LYS A 99 -14.52 8.15 1.65
N ALA A 100 -13.97 7.46 0.65
CA ALA A 100 -13.24 6.21 0.86
C ALA A 100 -12.05 6.38 1.82
N ALA A 101 -11.26 7.46 1.66
CA ALA A 101 -10.17 7.78 2.58
C ALA A 101 -10.68 8.02 4.01
N GLY A 102 -11.74 8.83 4.15
CA GLY A 102 -12.37 9.12 5.44
C GLY A 102 -12.93 7.88 6.14
N ASP A 103 -13.64 7.03 5.41
CA ASP A 103 -14.19 5.77 5.94
C ASP A 103 -13.08 4.85 6.46
N ARG A 104 -11.97 4.72 5.71
CA ARG A 104 -10.84 3.85 6.09
C ARG A 104 -10.06 4.39 7.29
N LEU A 105 -9.88 5.70 7.37
CA LEU A 105 -9.34 6.35 8.58
C LEU A 105 -10.26 6.16 9.79
N ALA A 106 -11.58 6.20 9.59
CA ALA A 106 -12.55 5.93 10.65
C ALA A 106 -12.48 4.47 11.13
N LEU A 107 -12.29 3.49 10.22
CA LEU A 107 -12.09 2.08 10.59
C LEU A 107 -10.84 1.93 11.49
N LEU A 108 -9.72 2.55 11.11
CA LEU A 108 -8.50 2.55 11.93
C LEU A 108 -8.74 3.13 13.32
N ALA A 109 -9.40 4.29 13.40
CA ALA A 109 -9.70 4.92 14.68
C ALA A 109 -10.64 4.06 15.53
N LEU A 110 -11.75 3.58 14.97
CA LEU A 110 -12.72 2.76 15.70
C LEU A 110 -12.07 1.50 16.28
N ALA A 111 -11.26 0.80 15.49
CA ALA A 111 -10.60 -0.42 15.93
C ALA A 111 -9.44 -0.15 16.90
N ARG A 112 -8.44 0.64 16.48
CA ARG A 112 -7.16 0.78 17.19
C ARG A 112 -7.19 1.84 18.29
N THR A 113 -8.07 2.84 18.22
CA THR A 113 -8.19 3.89 19.24
C THR A 113 -9.36 3.67 20.19
N TYR A 114 -10.51 3.24 19.67
CA TYR A 114 -11.75 3.09 20.45
C TYR A 114 -12.06 1.63 20.82
N GLY A 115 -11.22 0.68 20.43
CA GLY A 115 -11.35 -0.74 20.82
C GLY A 115 -12.59 -1.44 20.28
N LYS A 116 -13.22 -0.89 19.24
CA LYS A 116 -14.36 -1.53 18.57
C LYS A 116 -13.86 -2.76 17.79
N LYS A 117 -14.65 -3.83 17.80
CA LYS A 117 -14.30 -5.13 17.21
C LYS A 117 -15.38 -5.57 16.22
N GLY A 118 -15.07 -6.60 15.43
CA GLY A 118 -16.02 -7.23 14.50
C GLY A 118 -15.93 -6.73 13.06
N PHE A 119 -14.88 -5.97 12.72
CA PHE A 119 -14.61 -5.50 11.35
C PHE A 119 -13.10 -5.39 11.11
N ALA A 120 -12.68 -5.50 9.85
CA ALA A 120 -11.30 -5.23 9.45
C ALA A 120 -11.05 -3.72 9.36
N CYS A 121 -9.84 -3.28 9.71
CA CYS A 121 -9.43 -1.86 9.62
C CYS A 121 -8.14 -1.65 8.83
N GLU A 122 -7.44 -2.73 8.50
CA GLU A 122 -6.18 -2.71 7.75
C GLU A 122 -6.34 -3.64 6.53
N GLY A 123 -5.92 -3.17 5.36
CA GLY A 123 -5.92 -3.98 4.15
C GLY A 123 -4.79 -5.02 4.16
N PRO A 124 -4.83 -6.01 3.25
CA PRO A 124 -3.80 -7.02 3.20
C PRO A 124 -2.43 -6.42 2.87
N VAL A 125 -1.40 -6.96 3.51
CA VAL A 125 0.00 -6.56 3.32
C VAL A 125 0.78 -7.77 2.82
N PHE A 126 1.51 -7.61 1.72
CA PHE A 126 2.39 -8.67 1.23
C PHE A 126 3.35 -9.12 2.33
N LYS A 127 3.42 -10.44 2.52
CA LYS A 127 4.23 -11.06 3.56
C LYS A 127 5.44 -11.77 2.98
N GLU A 128 5.19 -12.76 2.13
CA GLU A 128 6.26 -13.60 1.60
C GLU A 128 5.98 -14.07 0.18
N MET A 129 7.06 -14.35 -0.55
CA MET A 129 7.03 -14.98 -1.86
C MET A 129 7.82 -16.28 -1.79
N THR A 130 7.22 -17.38 -2.26
CA THR A 130 7.90 -18.64 -2.51
C THR A 130 7.80 -19.01 -3.98
N ILE A 131 8.78 -19.74 -4.51
CA ILE A 131 8.81 -20.17 -5.90
C ILE A 131 8.49 -21.66 -5.97
N ASP A 132 7.58 -22.02 -6.87
CA ASP A 132 7.18 -23.39 -7.17
C ASP A 132 7.22 -23.59 -8.70
N GLY A 133 8.31 -24.17 -9.18
CA GLY A 133 8.58 -24.29 -10.62
C GLY A 133 8.66 -22.92 -11.31
N ASN A 134 7.72 -22.63 -12.20
CA ASN A 134 7.62 -21.37 -12.93
C ASN A 134 6.59 -20.39 -12.31
N MET A 135 6.06 -20.71 -11.13
CA MET A 135 5.05 -19.91 -10.43
C MET A 135 5.63 -19.28 -9.17
N ALA A 136 5.22 -18.05 -8.87
CA ALA A 136 5.45 -17.37 -7.60
C ALA A 136 4.18 -17.43 -6.74
N ARG A 137 4.28 -17.96 -5.53
CA ARG A 137 3.19 -18.01 -4.55
C ARG A 137 3.40 -16.89 -3.52
N LEU A 138 2.42 -16.02 -3.38
CA LEU A 138 2.44 -14.85 -2.52
C LEU A 138 1.47 -15.04 -1.36
N THR A 139 1.92 -14.76 -0.14
CA THR A 139 1.06 -14.72 1.05
C THR A 139 0.94 -13.30 1.59
N PHE A 140 -0.11 -13.07 2.38
CA PHE A 140 -0.47 -11.75 2.88
C PHE A 140 -0.85 -11.82 4.35
N ASP A 141 -0.38 -10.86 5.13
CA ASP A 141 -0.94 -10.56 6.45
C ASP A 141 -2.22 -9.72 6.29
N ASN A 142 -3.02 -9.58 7.35
CA ASN A 142 -4.28 -8.82 7.37
C ASN A 142 -5.34 -9.31 6.34
N ALA A 143 -5.36 -10.60 6.05
CA ALA A 143 -6.33 -11.24 5.15
C ALA A 143 -6.95 -12.50 5.77
N SER A 144 -7.37 -12.44 7.03
CA SER A 144 -7.87 -13.63 7.76
C SER A 144 -9.09 -14.28 7.12
N ASN A 145 -9.94 -13.49 6.44
CA ASN A 145 -11.11 -13.97 5.71
C ASN A 145 -10.84 -14.13 4.20
N GLY A 146 -9.58 -14.08 3.78
CA GLY A 146 -9.15 -14.26 2.40
C GLY A 146 -9.06 -12.98 1.58
N LEU A 147 -8.76 -13.18 0.30
CA LEU A 147 -8.59 -12.14 -0.71
C LEU A 147 -9.69 -12.23 -1.77
N THR A 148 -9.99 -11.10 -2.41
CA THR A 148 -10.95 -11.00 -3.50
C THR A 148 -10.52 -9.99 -4.54
N SER A 149 -10.96 -10.22 -5.77
CA SER A 149 -10.93 -9.26 -6.88
C SER A 149 -12.34 -8.79 -7.26
N PHE A 150 -13.33 -9.12 -6.42
CA PHE A 150 -14.75 -8.96 -6.72
C PHE A 150 -15.19 -9.67 -8.01
N GLY A 151 -14.58 -10.83 -8.29
CA GLY A 151 -14.88 -11.62 -9.48
C GLY A 151 -14.25 -11.10 -10.77
N LYS A 152 -13.35 -10.11 -10.70
CA LYS A 152 -12.59 -9.60 -11.84
C LYS A 152 -11.25 -10.32 -12.00
N ASP A 153 -10.68 -10.26 -13.19
CA ASP A 153 -9.31 -10.72 -13.40
C ASP A 153 -8.32 -9.82 -12.67
N LEU A 154 -7.26 -10.43 -12.13
CA LEU A 154 -6.13 -9.72 -11.54
C LEU A 154 -5.14 -9.35 -12.65
N SER A 155 -5.02 -8.06 -12.91
CA SER A 155 -4.26 -7.46 -14.01
C SER A 155 -3.09 -6.58 -13.55
N CYS A 156 -3.02 -6.27 -12.25
CA CYS A 156 -2.01 -5.39 -11.68
C CYS A 156 -0.67 -6.08 -11.32
N PHE A 157 -0.48 -7.35 -11.69
CA PHE A 157 0.73 -8.11 -11.39
C PHE A 157 1.72 -8.13 -12.56
N GLU A 158 2.99 -7.95 -12.23
CA GLU A 158 4.12 -8.14 -13.12
C GLU A 158 5.17 -9.07 -12.47
N ILE A 159 5.84 -9.89 -13.26
CA ILE A 159 6.81 -10.87 -12.81
C ILE A 159 8.09 -10.79 -13.62
N ALA A 160 9.24 -10.97 -12.98
CA ALA A 160 10.55 -10.92 -13.61
C ALA A 160 11.39 -12.16 -13.28
N GLY A 161 12.24 -12.55 -14.22
CA GLY A 161 13.32 -13.51 -14.01
C GLY A 161 14.64 -12.80 -13.68
N ALA A 162 15.74 -13.56 -13.69
CA ALA A 162 17.07 -13.04 -13.34
C ALA A 162 17.56 -11.86 -14.20
N ASN A 163 17.00 -11.69 -15.41
CA ASN A 163 17.29 -10.56 -16.30
C ASN A 163 16.66 -9.23 -15.84
N ARG A 164 15.88 -9.23 -14.75
CA ARG A 164 15.21 -8.06 -14.14
C ARG A 164 14.19 -7.35 -15.04
N ARG A 165 13.76 -7.99 -16.12
CA ARG A 165 12.71 -7.48 -17.01
C ARG A 165 11.36 -7.97 -16.51
N PHE A 166 10.49 -7.03 -16.17
CA PHE A 166 9.12 -7.32 -15.75
C PHE A 166 8.22 -7.55 -16.96
N PHE A 167 7.41 -8.61 -16.88
CA PHE A 167 6.37 -8.95 -17.85
C PHE A 167 5.02 -8.99 -17.15
N PRO A 168 3.91 -8.68 -17.83
CA PRO A 168 2.58 -8.94 -17.32
C PRO A 168 2.45 -10.41 -16.88
N ALA A 169 1.76 -10.61 -15.77
CA ALA A 169 1.59 -11.92 -15.17
C ALA A 169 0.11 -12.27 -15.01
N HIS A 170 -0.21 -13.54 -15.23
CA HIS A 170 -1.47 -14.12 -14.77
C HIS A 170 -1.41 -14.31 -13.26
N ALA A 171 -2.48 -13.92 -12.58
CA ALA A 171 -2.60 -14.06 -11.13
C ALA A 171 -3.91 -14.76 -10.78
N ILE A 172 -3.82 -15.74 -9.88
CA ILE A 172 -4.94 -16.58 -9.46
C ILE A 172 -5.07 -16.51 -7.94
N LEU A 173 -6.27 -16.20 -7.45
CA LEU A 173 -6.59 -16.28 -6.04
C LEU A 173 -6.62 -17.74 -5.59
N THR A 174 -5.96 -18.02 -4.48
CA THR A 174 -5.93 -19.32 -3.82
C THR A 174 -6.38 -19.17 -2.37
N ASN A 175 -6.63 -20.29 -1.69
CA ASN A 175 -7.01 -20.26 -0.28
C ASN A 175 -5.94 -19.61 0.63
N SER A 176 -4.68 -19.55 0.21
CA SER A 176 -3.56 -19.06 1.01
C SER A 176 -2.95 -17.73 0.51
N GLY A 177 -3.51 -17.12 -0.54
CA GLY A 177 -2.96 -15.91 -1.15
C GLY A 177 -3.10 -15.89 -2.68
N VAL A 178 -2.04 -15.48 -3.38
CA VAL A 178 -2.06 -15.30 -4.85
C VAL A 178 -0.95 -16.12 -5.50
N THR A 179 -1.27 -16.90 -6.52
CA THR A 179 -0.28 -17.54 -7.40
C THR A 179 -0.11 -16.71 -8.67
N VAL A 180 1.12 -16.34 -9.00
CA VAL A 180 1.48 -15.45 -10.11
C VAL A 180 2.44 -16.16 -11.06
N PHE A 181 2.20 -16.08 -12.36
CA PHE A 181 3.09 -16.66 -13.38
C PHE A 181 2.99 -15.92 -14.71
N SER A 182 4.01 -16.07 -15.57
CA SER A 182 3.99 -15.55 -16.94
C SER A 182 4.64 -16.55 -17.89
N PRO A 183 4.05 -16.84 -19.06
CA PRO A 183 4.70 -17.67 -20.09
C PRO A 183 6.06 -17.12 -20.54
N SER A 184 6.31 -15.82 -20.34
CA SER A 184 7.58 -15.16 -20.68
C SER A 184 8.67 -15.32 -19.63
N VAL A 185 8.35 -15.88 -18.45
CA VAL A 185 9.26 -15.99 -17.30
C VAL A 185 9.28 -17.42 -16.78
N ALA A 186 10.25 -18.21 -17.23
CA ALA A 186 10.38 -19.62 -16.84
C ALA A 186 10.87 -19.82 -15.40
N THR A 187 11.68 -18.89 -14.88
CA THR A 187 12.24 -18.94 -13.52
C THR A 187 12.04 -17.58 -12.85
N PRO A 188 10.93 -17.39 -12.13
CA PRO A 188 10.66 -16.13 -11.45
C PRO A 188 11.64 -15.86 -10.32
N VAL A 189 12.02 -14.59 -10.18
CA VAL A 189 12.85 -14.10 -9.05
C VAL A 189 12.23 -12.88 -8.37
N ALA A 190 11.28 -12.20 -9.02
CA ALA A 190 10.62 -11.03 -8.46
C ALA A 190 9.19 -10.88 -8.97
N VAL A 191 8.29 -10.39 -8.12
CA VAL A 191 6.93 -9.97 -8.45
C VAL A 191 6.72 -8.52 -8.00
N ARG A 192 5.94 -7.77 -8.78
CA ARG A 192 5.43 -6.44 -8.44
C ARG A 192 3.92 -6.44 -8.58
N TYR A 193 3.23 -5.77 -7.66
CA TYR A 193 1.80 -5.51 -7.73
C TYR A 193 1.55 -4.01 -7.69
N ALA A 194 0.80 -3.51 -8.66
CA ALA A 194 0.39 -2.12 -8.76
C ALA A 194 1.55 -1.10 -8.61
N PHE A 195 2.75 -1.47 -9.06
CA PHE A 195 4.00 -0.72 -8.83
C PHE A 195 4.30 0.28 -9.97
N LYS A 196 3.31 1.12 -10.29
CA LYS A 196 3.35 2.15 -11.36
C LYS A 196 2.77 3.46 -10.87
N ASP A 197 3.08 4.57 -11.52
CA ASP A 197 2.53 5.89 -11.14
C ASP A 197 1.00 5.87 -11.04
N PHE A 198 0.37 5.55 -12.17
CA PHE A 198 -1.07 5.34 -12.24
C PHE A 198 -1.40 3.87 -12.51
N ILE A 199 -2.20 3.29 -11.61
CA ILE A 199 -2.88 2.01 -11.77
C ILE A 199 -3.96 1.91 -10.69
N VAL A 200 -5.14 1.40 -11.02
CA VAL A 200 -6.20 1.15 -10.03
C VAL A 200 -6.04 -0.27 -9.52
N GLY A 201 -5.76 -0.43 -8.21
CA GLY A 201 -5.57 -1.75 -7.60
C GLY A 201 -6.81 -2.64 -7.73
N ASP A 202 -6.59 -3.92 -8.02
CA ASP A 202 -7.64 -4.92 -8.27
C ASP A 202 -7.67 -6.08 -7.25
N LEU A 203 -6.80 -6.03 -6.23
CA LEU A 203 -6.74 -6.99 -5.13
C LEU A 203 -7.16 -6.36 -3.79
N PHE A 204 -8.05 -7.05 -3.09
CA PHE A 204 -8.66 -6.59 -1.84
C PHE A 204 -8.72 -7.73 -0.82
N SER A 205 -8.90 -7.40 0.46
CA SER A 205 -9.47 -8.35 1.42
C SER A 205 -10.95 -8.59 1.12
N THR A 206 -11.52 -9.67 1.65
CA THR A 206 -12.96 -9.94 1.50
C THR A 206 -13.86 -8.89 2.19
N GLU A 207 -13.33 -8.11 3.13
CA GLU A 207 -13.99 -6.93 3.71
C GLU A 207 -13.93 -5.69 2.79
N GLY A 208 -13.24 -5.78 1.65
CA GLY A 208 -13.15 -4.73 0.65
C GLY A 208 -12.07 -3.67 0.92
N LEU A 209 -11.07 -3.99 1.73
CA LEU A 209 -9.90 -3.13 1.93
C LEU A 209 -8.81 -3.44 0.87
N PRO A 210 -8.29 -2.44 0.14
CA PRO A 210 -7.36 -2.66 -0.95
C PRO A 210 -5.97 -3.06 -0.45
N VAL A 211 -5.27 -3.85 -1.26
CA VAL A 211 -3.84 -4.13 -1.09
C VAL A 211 -3.03 -2.92 -1.59
N SER A 212 -2.05 -2.49 -0.80
CA SER A 212 -1.06 -1.46 -1.22
C SER A 212 -0.23 -1.97 -2.40
N SER A 213 0.30 -1.06 -3.23
CA SER A 213 1.37 -1.44 -4.16
C SER A 213 2.56 -2.03 -3.39
N PHE A 214 3.17 -3.09 -3.94
CA PHE A 214 4.34 -3.74 -3.35
C PHE A 214 5.24 -4.35 -4.42
N ARG A 215 6.44 -4.72 -3.99
CA ARG A 215 7.42 -5.48 -4.77
C ARG A 215 8.12 -6.50 -3.88
N THR A 216 8.63 -7.56 -4.49
CA THR A 216 9.44 -8.57 -3.79
C THR A 216 10.94 -8.41 -4.04
N ASP A 217 11.32 -7.55 -4.99
CA ASP A 217 12.71 -7.19 -5.24
C ASP A 217 13.16 -6.01 -4.38
N THR A 218 14.48 -5.87 -4.21
CA THR A 218 15.13 -4.72 -3.59
C THR A 218 15.89 -3.86 -4.61
N TRP A 219 15.57 -3.99 -5.90
CA TRP A 219 16.33 -3.34 -6.96
C TRP A 219 16.07 -1.83 -6.98
N GLU A 220 17.11 -1.06 -7.27
CA GLU A 220 16.97 0.39 -7.41
C GLU A 220 16.06 0.76 -8.58
N GLU A 221 15.48 1.95 -8.50
CA GLU A 221 14.75 2.54 -9.61
C GLU A 221 15.71 2.74 -10.80
N ILE A 222 15.32 2.23 -11.97
CA ILE A 222 16.02 2.51 -13.21
C ILE A 222 15.52 3.88 -13.69
N ARG A 223 16.37 4.90 -13.58
CA ARG A 223 16.11 6.27 -14.02
C ARG A 223 16.48 6.48 -15.48
#